data_AF-A0A956EP08-F1
#
_entry.id   AF-A0A956EP08-F1
#
_cell.length_a   1.000
_cell.length_b   1.000
_cell.length_c   1.000
_cell.angle_alpha   90.00
_cell.angle_beta   90.00
_cell.angle_gamma   90.00
#
_symmetry.space_group_name_H-M   'P 1'
#
loop_
_entity.id
_entity.type
_entity.pdbx_description
1 polymer ?
#
loop_
_entity_poly.entity_id
_entity_poly.type
_entity_poly.pdbx_seq_one_letter_code
_entity_poly.pdbx_strand_id
1 'polypeptide(L)'
;MDRSRLNQVLDGLCASDDPRLRQGAAVVVDALLELPLEELVDLPRVGALVLVALGGETASLLVDEHVTPGWYRQLERFDESEQRVGSLMSDTSWAALEEQLSSLRIPQGKWAEDIIDPKLMRELLSPVVQSTLQSFAKRLPGVGIGTGIAAAGGSALSGLARGLKSRVGEGAKGISDVGKSVVGGLEGRMQKVVTDFSRTAQDEFRAAMIERLKSDDGQALLQRMRRHALRAIREVKVADMMRDVEDVRSMAAELAPDVLRHNARGEALSKAVLLEVSAFLDHEGARPLSELLEETGVSTETREAMIERGQRIAQHLLGHSAVRDFLAELAAAPSDE
;
A
#
# COMPACT_ATOMS: atom_id res chain seq x y z
N MET A 1 4.64 -59.59 18.83
CA MET A 1 3.20 -59.73 18.51
C MET A 1 3.05 -60.45 17.17
N ASP A 2 2.07 -61.34 16.98
CA ASP A 2 1.86 -62.00 15.67
C ASP A 2 1.44 -60.98 14.60
N ARG A 3 2.06 -61.02 13.42
CA ARG A 3 1.81 -60.12 12.27
C ARG A 3 0.34 -60.10 11.86
N SER A 4 -0.35 -61.24 12.00
CA SER A 4 -1.81 -61.32 11.74
C SER A 4 -2.62 -60.46 12.71
N ARG A 5 -2.26 -60.43 14.01
CA ARG A 5 -2.92 -59.60 15.02
C ARG A 5 -2.59 -58.12 14.84
N LEU A 6 -1.36 -57.77 14.47
CA LEU A 6 -0.98 -56.39 14.16
C LEU A 6 -1.81 -55.85 13.00
N ASN A 7 -1.92 -56.60 11.90
CA ASN A 7 -2.69 -56.18 10.74
C ASN A 7 -4.18 -56.01 11.08
N GLN A 8 -4.77 -56.88 11.89
CA GLN A 8 -6.14 -56.69 12.37
C GLN A 8 -6.33 -55.41 13.20
N VAL A 9 -5.37 -55.08 14.06
CA VAL A 9 -5.40 -53.83 14.84
C VAL A 9 -5.26 -52.61 13.93
N LEU A 10 -4.32 -52.65 12.98
CA LEU A 10 -4.10 -51.56 12.02
C LEU A 10 -5.29 -51.38 11.07
N ASP A 11 -5.92 -52.46 10.61
CA ASP A 11 -7.15 -52.41 9.82
C ASP A 11 -8.31 -51.84 10.63
N GLY A 12 -8.40 -52.18 11.92
CA GLY A 12 -9.38 -51.58 12.84
C GLY A 12 -9.16 -50.07 13.04
N LEU A 13 -7.90 -49.63 13.14
CA LEU A 13 -7.56 -48.21 13.27
C LEU A 13 -7.78 -47.44 11.95
N CYS A 14 -7.49 -48.06 10.81
CA CYS A 14 -7.71 -47.47 9.48
C CYS A 14 -9.19 -47.48 9.05
N ALA A 15 -10.04 -48.28 9.69
CA ALA A 15 -11.49 -48.19 9.49
C ALA A 15 -11.97 -46.78 9.86
N SER A 16 -12.80 -46.19 9.00
CA SER A 16 -13.21 -44.79 9.07
C SER A 16 -13.71 -44.41 10.47
N ASP A 17 -13.03 -43.43 11.07
CA ASP A 17 -13.33 -42.78 12.36
C ASP A 17 -13.09 -43.58 13.64
N ASP A 18 -12.04 -44.41 13.71
CA ASP A 18 -11.61 -44.95 15.00
C ASP A 18 -11.24 -43.82 15.99
N PRO A 19 -11.96 -43.67 17.12
CA PRO A 19 -11.71 -42.61 18.09
C PRO A 19 -10.31 -42.68 18.71
N ARG A 20 -9.66 -43.84 18.68
CA ARG A 20 -8.29 -44.02 19.18
C ARG A 20 -7.26 -43.32 18.31
N LEU A 21 -7.49 -43.21 16.99
CA LEU A 21 -6.60 -42.42 16.12
C LEU A 21 -6.72 -40.93 16.40
N ARG A 22 -7.94 -40.44 16.63
CA ARG A 22 -8.16 -39.05 17.04
C ARG A 22 -7.51 -38.77 18.40
N GLN A 23 -7.66 -39.68 19.35
CA GLN A 23 -7.03 -39.55 20.68
C GLN A 23 -5.50 -39.60 20.58
N GLY A 24 -4.93 -40.50 19.76
CA GLY A 24 -3.50 -40.55 19.52
C GLY A 24 -2.98 -39.27 18.85
N ALA A 25 -3.69 -38.75 17.85
CA ALA A 25 -3.38 -37.46 17.23
C ALA A 25 -3.45 -36.32 18.25
N ALA A 26 -4.45 -36.31 19.14
CA ALA A 26 -4.54 -35.33 20.23
C ALA A 26 -3.33 -35.39 21.15
N VAL A 27 -2.91 -36.58 21.61
CA VAL A 27 -1.72 -36.72 22.47
C VAL A 27 -0.46 -36.20 21.78
N VAL A 28 -0.28 -36.52 20.50
CA VAL A 28 0.89 -36.04 19.74
C VAL A 28 0.84 -34.53 19.53
N VAL A 29 -0.32 -33.99 19.16
CA VAL A 29 -0.49 -32.54 18.97
C VAL A 29 -0.27 -31.79 20.29
N ASP A 30 -0.84 -32.26 21.39
CA ASP A 30 -0.64 -31.67 22.71
C ASP A 30 0.84 -31.69 23.10
N ALA A 31 1.53 -32.82 22.89
CA ALA A 31 2.96 -32.89 23.15
C ALA A 31 3.77 -31.93 22.26
N LEU A 32 3.41 -31.77 20.98
CA LEU A 32 4.06 -30.83 20.08
C LEU A 32 3.81 -29.37 20.48
N LEU A 33 2.60 -29.03 20.92
CA LEU A 33 2.25 -27.67 21.34
C LEU A 33 3.01 -27.25 22.60
N GLU A 34 3.37 -28.21 23.46
CA GLU A 34 4.17 -27.97 24.66
C GLU A 34 5.69 -27.86 24.37
N LEU A 35 6.14 -28.19 23.15
CA LEU A 35 7.53 -28.00 22.78
C LEU A 35 7.85 -26.51 22.59
N PRO A 36 9.07 -26.08 22.97
CA PRO A 36 9.57 -24.75 22.61
C PRO A 36 9.51 -24.55 21.10
N LEU A 37 9.15 -23.34 20.66
CA LEU A 37 9.07 -23.01 19.24
C LEU A 37 10.40 -23.29 18.50
N GLU A 38 11.54 -23.07 19.16
CA GLU A 38 12.87 -23.32 18.60
C GLU A 38 13.16 -24.80 18.29
N GLU A 39 12.48 -25.74 18.98
CA GLU A 39 12.61 -27.17 18.70
C GLU A 39 11.75 -27.61 17.51
N LEU A 40 10.66 -26.89 17.24
CA LEU A 40 9.71 -27.21 16.18
C LEU A 40 10.14 -26.66 14.82
N VAL A 41 10.94 -25.59 14.80
CA VAL A 41 11.22 -24.83 13.59
C VAL A 41 12.71 -24.55 13.42
N ASP A 42 13.31 -25.15 12.38
CA ASP A 42 14.65 -24.79 11.93
C ASP A 42 14.60 -23.45 11.17
N LEU A 43 14.71 -22.36 11.91
CA LEU A 43 14.45 -21.01 11.40
C LEU A 43 15.51 -20.46 10.43
N PRO A 44 16.80 -20.84 10.47
CA PRO A 44 17.71 -20.62 9.35
C PRO A 44 17.19 -21.25 8.05
N ARG A 45 16.59 -22.45 8.12
CA ARG A 45 15.92 -23.06 6.97
C ARG A 45 14.61 -22.37 6.62
N VAL A 46 13.82 -21.90 7.59
CA VAL A 46 12.61 -21.12 7.29
C VAL A 46 12.96 -19.80 6.62
N GLY A 47 13.96 -19.06 7.10
CA GLY A 47 14.44 -17.85 6.45
C GLY A 47 14.92 -18.12 5.02
N ALA A 48 15.67 -19.20 4.82
CA ALA A 48 16.07 -19.63 3.47
C ALA A 48 14.87 -20.03 2.59
N LEU A 49 13.89 -20.75 3.14
CA LEU A 49 12.65 -21.13 2.45
C LEU A 49 11.79 -19.91 2.11
N VAL A 50 11.70 -18.93 3.01
CA VAL A 50 11.02 -17.66 2.78
C VAL A 50 11.72 -16.91 1.63
N LEU A 51 13.05 -16.82 1.64
CA LEU A 51 13.80 -16.19 0.56
C LEU A 51 13.65 -16.93 -0.78
N VAL A 52 13.56 -18.26 -0.76
CA VAL A 52 13.29 -19.09 -1.95
C VAL A 52 11.85 -18.92 -2.44
N ALA A 53 10.87 -18.88 -1.53
CA ALA A 53 9.46 -18.67 -1.85
C ALA A 53 9.20 -17.26 -2.40
N LEU A 54 9.92 -16.27 -1.88
CA LEU A 54 9.95 -14.90 -2.40
C LEU A 54 10.73 -14.79 -3.72
N GLY A 55 11.51 -15.80 -4.09
CA GLY A 55 12.32 -15.80 -5.30
C GLY A 55 11.56 -16.30 -6.54
N GLY A 56 11.32 -15.43 -7.51
CA GLY A 56 11.03 -15.82 -8.89
C GLY A 56 9.66 -16.48 -9.12
N GLU A 57 9.64 -17.62 -9.82
CA GLU A 57 8.41 -18.30 -10.30
C GLU A 57 7.46 -18.71 -9.15
N THR A 58 7.99 -19.03 -7.98
CA THR A 58 7.19 -19.38 -6.80
C THR A 58 6.35 -18.20 -6.31
N ALA A 59 6.90 -16.98 -6.34
CA ALA A 59 6.15 -15.78 -5.95
C ALA A 59 5.01 -15.50 -6.94
N SER A 60 5.25 -15.67 -8.24
CA SER A 60 4.20 -15.59 -9.27
C SER A 60 3.11 -16.64 -9.05
N LEU A 61 3.50 -17.90 -8.83
CA LEU A 61 2.55 -19.00 -8.55
C LEU A 61 1.72 -18.73 -7.29
N LEU A 62 2.34 -18.27 -6.20
CA LEU A 62 1.63 -17.91 -4.97
C LEU A 62 0.61 -16.78 -5.21
N VAL A 63 1.00 -15.78 -5.99
CA VAL A 63 0.12 -14.65 -6.34
C VAL A 63 -1.05 -15.12 -7.21
N ASP A 64 -0.79 -15.95 -8.22
CA ASP A 64 -1.79 -16.39 -9.19
C ASP A 64 -2.73 -17.47 -8.63
N GLU A 65 -2.20 -18.44 -7.87
CA GLU A 65 -2.98 -19.57 -7.36
C GLU A 65 -3.69 -19.27 -6.03
N HIS A 66 -3.19 -18.33 -5.23
CA HIS A 66 -3.71 -18.10 -3.88
C HIS A 66 -4.15 -16.66 -3.61
N VAL A 67 -3.28 -15.68 -3.89
CA VAL A 67 -3.58 -14.27 -3.54
C VAL A 67 -4.70 -13.72 -4.42
N THR A 68 -4.58 -13.87 -5.74
CA THR A 68 -5.56 -13.35 -6.70
C THR A 68 -6.94 -14.03 -6.52
N PRO A 69 -7.06 -15.36 -6.42
CA PRO A 69 -8.34 -16.00 -6.12
C PRO A 69 -8.88 -15.64 -4.74
N GLY A 70 -8.00 -15.49 -3.73
CA GLY A 70 -8.39 -15.05 -2.39
C GLY A 70 -8.99 -13.64 -2.39
N TRP A 71 -8.36 -12.73 -3.12
CA TRP A 71 -8.85 -11.36 -3.32
C TRP A 71 -10.23 -11.34 -3.97
N TYR A 72 -10.43 -12.08 -5.07
CA TYR A 72 -11.74 -12.13 -5.73
C TYR A 72 -12.83 -12.74 -4.86
N ARG A 73 -12.54 -13.81 -4.11
CA ARG A 73 -13.50 -14.36 -3.13
C ARG A 73 -13.87 -13.32 -2.07
N GLN A 74 -12.91 -12.54 -1.61
CA GLN A 74 -13.16 -11.52 -0.59
C GLN A 74 -13.93 -10.32 -1.16
N LEU A 75 -13.63 -9.92 -2.40
CA LEU A 75 -14.38 -8.91 -3.13
C LEU A 75 -15.84 -9.33 -3.30
N GLU A 76 -16.09 -10.56 -3.71
CA GLU A 76 -17.44 -11.13 -3.85
C GLU A 76 -18.21 -11.09 -2.52
N ARG A 77 -17.60 -11.55 -1.42
CA ARG A 77 -18.20 -11.46 -0.07
C ARG A 77 -18.54 -10.02 0.34
N PHE A 78 -17.67 -9.06 0.05
CA PHE A 78 -17.91 -7.67 0.37
C PHE A 78 -18.97 -7.01 -0.54
N ASP A 79 -19.10 -7.49 -1.78
CA ASP A 79 -20.14 -7.06 -2.69
C ASP A 79 -21.52 -7.55 -2.22
N GLU A 80 -21.60 -8.81 -1.78
CA GLU A 80 -22.82 -9.41 -1.24
C GLU A 80 -23.24 -8.81 0.11
N SER A 81 -22.30 -8.52 1.00
CA SER A 81 -22.59 -8.00 2.34
C SER A 81 -22.92 -6.51 2.40
N GLU A 82 -22.72 -5.77 1.29
CA GLU A 82 -22.81 -4.31 1.22
C GLU A 82 -22.02 -3.58 2.33
N GLN A 83 -20.98 -4.23 2.87
CA GLN A 83 -20.25 -3.72 4.01
C GLN A 83 -19.56 -2.39 3.68
N ARG A 84 -19.66 -1.40 4.57
CA ARG A 84 -19.00 -0.10 4.42
C ARG A 84 -17.66 -0.09 5.15
N VAL A 85 -16.70 0.70 4.65
CA VAL A 85 -15.38 0.86 5.27
C VAL A 85 -15.52 1.29 6.73
N GLY A 86 -16.51 2.13 7.03
CA GLY A 86 -16.84 2.57 8.38
C GLY A 86 -17.17 1.46 9.38
N SER A 87 -17.61 0.29 8.91
CA SER A 87 -17.95 -0.85 9.76
C SER A 87 -16.78 -1.80 10.05
N LEU A 88 -15.62 -1.58 9.41
CA LEU A 88 -14.43 -2.42 9.60
C LEU A 88 -13.72 -2.18 10.93
N MET A 89 -14.02 -1.07 11.61
CA MET A 89 -13.45 -0.73 12.91
C MET A 89 -14.50 -0.04 13.78
N SER A 90 -14.29 -0.08 15.10
CA SER A 90 -15.18 0.58 16.05
C SER A 90 -15.23 2.10 15.86
N ASP A 91 -16.31 2.75 16.30
CA ASP A 91 -16.43 4.21 16.30
C ASP A 91 -15.29 4.90 17.06
N THR A 92 -14.84 4.29 18.15
CA THR A 92 -13.71 4.78 18.94
C THR A 92 -12.39 4.70 18.17
N SER A 93 -12.18 3.63 17.39
CA SER A 93 -11.01 3.50 16.51
C SER A 93 -11.05 4.52 15.37
N TRP A 94 -12.23 4.78 14.79
CA TRP A 94 -12.41 5.81 13.78
C TRP A 94 -12.12 7.21 14.30
N ALA A 95 -12.60 7.53 15.50
CA ALA A 95 -12.33 8.82 16.12
C ALA A 95 -10.83 9.02 16.37
N ALA A 96 -10.15 7.98 16.85
CA ALA A 96 -8.70 8.01 17.05
C ALA A 96 -7.93 8.18 15.73
N LEU A 97 -8.35 7.49 14.66
CA LEU A 97 -7.75 7.63 13.33
C LEU A 97 -7.99 9.04 12.75
N GLU A 98 -9.20 9.60 12.88
CA GLU A 98 -9.52 10.96 12.46
C GLU A 98 -8.63 11.98 13.19
N GLU A 99 -8.44 11.81 14.50
CA GLU A 99 -7.57 12.68 15.30
C GLU A 99 -6.11 12.60 14.83
N GLN A 100 -5.55 11.39 14.71
CA GLN A 100 -4.18 11.18 14.28
C GLN A 100 -3.92 11.72 12.86
N LEU A 101 -4.75 11.36 11.88
CA LEU A 101 -4.56 11.82 10.50
C LEU A 101 -4.80 13.32 10.34
N SER A 102 -5.70 13.89 11.14
CA SER A 102 -5.93 15.34 11.11
C SER A 102 -4.76 16.13 11.73
N SER A 103 -3.98 15.52 12.63
CA SER A 103 -2.81 16.16 13.27
C SER A 103 -1.49 15.95 12.52
N LEU A 104 -1.45 15.10 11.49
CA LEU A 104 -0.25 14.86 10.68
C LEU A 104 0.25 16.16 10.02
N ARG A 105 1.45 16.60 10.38
CA ARG A 105 2.12 17.69 9.66
C ARG A 105 2.61 17.20 8.30
N ILE A 106 2.77 18.13 7.35
CA ILE A 106 3.44 17.84 6.08
C ILE A 106 4.83 17.25 6.42
N PRO A 107 5.23 16.11 5.82
CA PRO A 107 6.54 15.52 6.06
C PRO A 107 7.64 16.57 5.82
N GLN A 108 8.49 16.78 6.82
CA GLN A 108 9.58 17.78 6.77
C GLN A 108 10.96 17.16 6.50
N GLY A 109 11.00 15.88 6.15
CA GLY A 109 12.26 15.23 5.81
C GLY A 109 12.82 15.76 4.50
N LYS A 110 14.16 15.82 4.39
CA LYS A 110 14.87 16.20 3.15
C LYS A 110 14.44 15.38 1.93
N TRP A 111 13.98 14.14 2.15
CA TRP A 111 13.45 13.25 1.10
C TRP A 111 12.18 13.78 0.43
N ALA A 112 11.45 14.71 1.05
CA ALA A 112 10.21 15.27 0.53
C ALA A 112 10.40 16.54 -0.32
N GLU A 113 11.61 17.11 -0.36
CA GLU A 113 11.90 18.38 -1.07
C GLU A 113 11.69 18.25 -2.59
N ASP A 114 11.92 17.06 -3.15
CA ASP A 114 11.86 16.79 -4.60
C ASP A 114 10.67 15.90 -5.03
N ILE A 115 9.79 15.48 -4.11
CA ILE A 115 8.64 14.61 -4.46
C ILE A 115 7.64 15.33 -5.37
N ILE A 116 7.52 16.64 -5.22
CA ILE A 116 6.60 17.46 -6.01
C ILE A 116 7.38 18.09 -7.16
N ASP A 117 7.43 17.38 -8.30
CA ASP A 117 8.03 17.88 -9.54
C ASP A 117 7.26 19.15 -10.02
N PRO A 118 7.93 20.32 -10.08
CA PRO A 118 7.32 21.56 -10.54
C PRO A 118 6.72 21.47 -11.96
N LYS A 119 7.29 20.64 -12.82
CA LYS A 119 6.82 20.45 -14.20
C LYS A 119 5.48 19.69 -14.23
N LEU A 120 5.34 18.65 -13.42
CA LEU A 120 4.08 17.89 -13.30
C LEU A 120 2.98 18.74 -12.64
N MET A 121 3.32 19.53 -11.62
CA MET A 121 2.39 20.50 -11.04
C MET A 121 1.94 21.57 -12.05
N ARG A 122 2.84 22.01 -12.93
CA ARG A 122 2.51 22.93 -14.03
C ARG A 122 1.51 22.30 -15.00
N GLU A 123 1.73 21.06 -15.41
CA GLU A 123 0.82 20.34 -16.30
C GLU A 123 -0.56 20.12 -15.66
N LEU A 124 -0.60 19.76 -14.38
CA LEU A 124 -1.84 19.53 -13.64
C LEU A 124 -2.65 20.81 -13.40
N LEU A 125 -2.00 21.92 -13.02
CA LEU A 125 -2.68 23.17 -12.66
C LEU A 125 -2.91 24.10 -13.85
N SER A 126 -2.17 23.96 -14.95
CA SER A 126 -2.29 24.83 -16.13
C SER A 126 -3.74 24.92 -16.65
N PRO A 127 -4.49 23.81 -16.81
CA PRO A 127 -5.89 23.88 -17.25
C PRO A 127 -6.79 24.65 -16.28
N VAL A 128 -6.58 24.48 -14.98
CA VAL A 128 -7.36 25.14 -13.92
C VAL A 128 -7.07 26.64 -13.91
N VAL A 129 -5.79 27.03 -13.95
CA VAL A 129 -5.38 28.45 -14.00
C VAL A 129 -5.88 29.10 -15.29
N GLN A 130 -5.76 28.43 -16.44
CA GLN A 130 -6.29 28.93 -17.71
C GLN A 130 -7.81 29.12 -17.66
N SER A 131 -8.56 28.15 -17.13
CA SER A 131 -10.02 28.27 -17.00
C SER A 131 -10.44 29.39 -16.04
N THR A 132 -9.67 29.59 -14.97
CA THR A 132 -9.89 30.65 -13.98
C THR A 132 -9.60 32.02 -14.61
N LEU A 133 -8.47 32.17 -15.29
CA LEU A 133 -8.14 33.41 -16.01
C LEU A 133 -9.14 33.71 -17.14
N GLN A 134 -9.57 32.71 -17.89
CA GLN A 134 -10.59 32.87 -18.93
C GLN A 134 -11.96 33.24 -18.35
N SER A 135 -12.35 32.65 -17.21
CA SER A 135 -13.62 33.00 -16.56
C SER A 135 -13.59 34.40 -15.94
N PHE A 136 -12.45 34.85 -15.40
CA PHE A 136 -12.25 36.25 -15.02
C PHE A 136 -12.28 37.19 -16.23
N ALA A 137 -11.61 36.84 -17.34
CA ALA A 137 -11.63 37.63 -18.57
C ALA A 137 -13.04 37.72 -19.18
N LYS A 138 -13.84 36.65 -19.10
CA LYS A 138 -15.26 36.64 -19.53
C LYS A 138 -16.18 37.40 -18.58
N ARG A 139 -15.81 37.50 -17.29
CA ARG A 139 -16.57 38.24 -16.26
C ARG A 139 -16.19 39.71 -16.16
N LEU A 140 -15.12 40.14 -16.82
CA LEU A 140 -14.86 41.56 -17.03
C LEU A 140 -15.90 42.09 -18.03
N PRO A 141 -16.82 42.98 -17.61
CA PRO A 141 -17.73 43.64 -18.54
C PRO A 141 -16.85 44.41 -19.53
N GLY A 142 -17.11 44.22 -20.83
CA GLY A 142 -16.21 44.55 -21.93
C GLY A 142 -15.37 45.82 -21.74
N VAL A 143 -14.04 45.65 -21.73
CA VAL A 143 -13.11 46.71 -22.12
C VAL A 143 -13.24 46.88 -23.63
N GLY A 144 -14.31 47.56 -24.03
CA GLY A 144 -14.37 48.24 -25.31
C GLY A 144 -13.31 49.34 -25.31
N ILE A 145 -12.52 49.39 -26.37
CA ILE A 145 -11.73 50.57 -26.73
C ILE A 145 -12.73 51.70 -26.96
N GLY A 146 -12.98 52.54 -25.95
CA GLY A 146 -13.92 53.64 -26.08
C GLY A 146 -14.38 54.18 -24.72
N THR A 147 -13.79 55.31 -24.33
CA THR A 147 -14.38 56.35 -23.45
C THR A 147 -14.96 55.92 -22.10
N GLY A 148 -14.16 56.16 -21.04
CA GLY A 148 -14.65 56.70 -19.77
C GLY A 148 -15.25 55.74 -18.76
N ILE A 149 -14.43 55.26 -17.82
CA ILE A 149 -14.89 54.98 -16.45
C ILE A 149 -13.96 55.73 -15.49
N ALA A 150 -14.52 56.79 -14.92
CA ALA A 150 -13.99 57.46 -13.75
C ALA A 150 -14.35 56.65 -12.49
N ALA A 151 -13.39 56.68 -11.55
CA ALA A 151 -13.56 56.56 -10.10
C ALA A 151 -13.98 55.20 -9.50
N ALA A 152 -12.99 54.43 -9.02
CA ALA A 152 -12.86 54.06 -7.60
C ALA A 152 -11.53 53.30 -7.32
N GLY A 153 -10.60 53.95 -6.60
CA GLY A 153 -9.39 53.36 -5.96
C GLY A 153 -8.25 52.91 -6.90
N GLY A 154 -6.97 53.24 -6.78
CA GLY A 154 -6.16 53.83 -5.71
C GLY A 154 -4.69 53.51 -6.01
N SER A 155 -3.98 54.49 -6.59
CA SER A 155 -2.53 54.79 -6.47
C SER A 155 -1.38 53.84 -6.89
N ALA A 156 -1.57 52.67 -7.52
CA ALA A 156 -0.41 51.83 -7.92
C ALA A 156 0.01 51.90 -9.41
N LEU A 157 -0.83 52.41 -10.32
CA LEU A 157 -0.60 52.28 -11.79
C LEU A 157 -0.23 53.59 -12.52
N SER A 158 -0.06 54.70 -11.81
CA SER A 158 0.27 56.00 -12.44
C SER A 158 1.74 56.12 -12.92
N GLY A 159 2.65 55.24 -12.47
CA GLY A 159 4.06 55.30 -12.84
C GLY A 159 4.37 54.74 -14.24
N LEU A 160 3.65 53.69 -14.66
CA LEU A 160 3.92 52.99 -15.91
C LEU A 160 3.36 53.70 -17.15
N ALA A 161 2.29 54.49 -17.00
CA ALA A 161 1.69 55.22 -18.13
C ALA A 161 2.47 56.49 -18.52
N ARG A 162 3.34 57.02 -17.65
CA ARG A 162 4.07 58.27 -17.92
C ARG A 162 5.37 58.06 -18.71
N GLY A 163 5.93 56.84 -18.71
CA GLY A 163 7.14 56.48 -19.48
C GLY A 163 6.90 56.17 -20.96
N LEU A 164 5.66 55.86 -21.36
CA LEU A 164 5.31 55.52 -22.75
C LEU A 164 4.85 56.72 -23.59
N LYS A 165 4.51 57.86 -22.96
CA LYS A 165 3.99 59.04 -23.67
C LYS A 165 5.09 60.02 -24.11
N SER A 166 6.32 59.92 -23.59
CA SER A 166 7.42 60.85 -23.92
C SER A 166 8.30 60.43 -25.10
N ARG A 167 8.09 59.25 -25.69
CA ARG A 167 8.92 58.75 -26.81
C ARG A 167 8.22 58.66 -28.17
N VAL A 168 7.01 59.20 -28.31
CA VAL A 168 6.24 59.17 -29.57
C VAL A 168 6.11 60.59 -30.20
N GLY A 169 6.72 61.61 -29.59
CA GLY A 169 6.53 63.01 -30.00
C GLY A 169 7.39 63.54 -31.15
N GLU A 170 8.53 62.92 -31.48
CA GLU A 170 9.45 63.45 -32.50
C GLU A 170 10.01 62.31 -33.36
N GLY A 171 9.54 62.20 -34.60
CA GLY A 171 9.99 61.15 -35.52
C GLY A 171 8.99 60.73 -36.60
N ALA A 172 7.98 61.55 -36.92
CA ALA A 172 7.08 61.29 -38.04
C ALA A 172 7.72 61.71 -39.38
N LYS A 173 8.71 60.95 -39.84
CA LYS A 173 9.16 60.85 -41.25
C LYS A 173 10.22 59.75 -41.34
N GLY A 174 9.80 58.52 -41.66
CA GLY A 174 10.73 57.42 -41.94
C GLY A 174 10.37 56.04 -41.36
N ILE A 175 9.09 55.69 -41.21
CA ILE A 175 8.69 54.33 -40.82
C ILE A 175 7.69 53.77 -41.83
N SER A 176 8.17 53.41 -43.03
CA SER A 176 7.43 52.49 -43.91
C SER A 176 8.17 51.16 -44.14
N ASP A 177 9.44 51.04 -43.75
CA ASP A 177 10.24 49.82 -44.03
C ASP A 177 10.69 49.01 -42.79
N VAL A 178 10.27 49.35 -41.57
CA VAL A 178 10.58 48.57 -40.34
C VAL A 178 9.44 47.61 -39.94
N GLY A 179 8.36 47.55 -40.72
CA GLY A 179 7.16 46.78 -40.40
C GLY A 179 7.24 45.26 -40.54
N LYS A 180 8.31 44.70 -41.15
CA LYS A 180 8.44 43.24 -41.37
C LYS A 180 9.45 42.51 -40.47
N SER A 181 10.31 43.21 -39.73
CA SER A 181 11.30 42.58 -38.83
C SER A 181 10.94 42.67 -37.34
N VAL A 182 9.93 43.44 -36.96
CA VAL A 182 9.53 43.64 -35.55
C VAL A 182 8.41 42.68 -35.11
N VAL A 183 7.60 42.16 -36.04
CA VAL A 183 6.47 41.27 -35.69
C VAL A 183 6.94 39.90 -35.19
N GLY A 184 7.97 39.31 -35.80
CA GLY A 184 8.54 38.02 -35.32
C GLY A 184 9.36 38.14 -34.02
N GLY A 185 9.95 39.31 -33.75
CA GLY A 185 10.70 39.56 -32.51
C GLY A 185 9.81 39.87 -31.30
N LEU A 186 8.61 40.42 -31.53
CA LEU A 186 7.61 40.68 -30.50
C LEU A 186 6.91 39.40 -30.06
N GLU A 187 6.60 38.50 -30.98
CA GLU A 187 6.00 37.20 -30.65
C GLU A 187 6.97 36.34 -29.81
N GLY A 188 8.26 36.28 -30.18
CA GLY A 188 9.28 35.62 -29.37
C GLY A 188 9.54 36.28 -28.01
N ARG A 189 9.48 37.62 -27.92
CA ARG A 189 9.60 38.35 -26.64
C ARG A 189 8.34 38.21 -25.78
N MET A 190 7.16 38.16 -26.39
CA MET A 190 5.90 38.00 -25.69
C MET A 190 5.73 36.55 -25.21
N GLN A 191 6.13 35.57 -26.01
CA GLN A 191 6.26 34.17 -25.59
C GLN A 191 7.25 34.04 -24.44
N LYS A 192 8.41 34.70 -24.51
CA LYS A 192 9.42 34.69 -23.44
C LYS A 192 8.93 35.40 -22.19
N VAL A 193 8.27 36.55 -22.30
CA VAL A 193 7.67 37.28 -21.17
C VAL A 193 6.51 36.50 -20.56
N VAL A 194 5.68 35.81 -21.35
CA VAL A 194 4.63 34.93 -20.85
C VAL A 194 5.22 33.69 -20.18
N THR A 195 6.30 33.13 -20.71
CA THR A 195 7.00 31.98 -20.12
C THR A 195 7.72 32.36 -18.83
N ASP A 196 8.39 33.51 -18.81
CA ASP A 196 9.10 34.04 -17.64
C ASP A 196 8.11 34.53 -16.57
N PHE A 197 7.02 35.19 -16.95
CA PHE A 197 5.92 35.56 -16.04
C PHE A 197 5.22 34.31 -15.49
N SER A 198 4.95 33.30 -16.32
CA SER A 198 4.38 32.03 -15.88
C SER A 198 5.31 31.31 -14.91
N ARG A 199 6.63 31.29 -15.17
CA ARG A 199 7.61 30.65 -14.31
C ARG A 199 7.79 31.39 -12.99
N THR A 200 7.98 32.71 -13.01
CA THR A 200 8.14 33.53 -11.81
C THR A 200 6.86 33.60 -10.98
N ALA A 201 5.70 33.81 -11.60
CA ALA A 201 4.42 33.80 -10.89
C ALA A 201 4.09 32.42 -10.32
N GLN A 202 4.58 31.33 -10.92
CA GLN A 202 4.41 29.97 -10.36
C GLN A 202 5.35 29.67 -9.21
N ASP A 203 6.60 30.13 -9.25
CA ASP A 203 7.53 29.98 -8.13
C ASP A 203 7.06 30.82 -6.93
N GLU A 204 6.57 32.03 -7.18
CA GLU A 204 5.91 32.88 -6.17
C GLU A 204 4.59 32.27 -5.68
N PHE A 205 3.77 31.73 -6.57
CA PHE A 205 2.54 31.02 -6.19
C PHE A 205 2.83 29.74 -5.40
N ARG A 206 3.88 28.98 -5.73
CA ARG A 206 4.33 27.81 -4.98
C ARG A 206 4.85 28.23 -3.62
N ALA A 207 5.68 29.27 -3.55
CA ALA A 207 6.16 29.81 -2.28
C ALA A 207 4.98 30.26 -1.41
N ALA A 208 4.03 31.00 -1.98
CA ALA A 208 2.82 31.44 -1.31
C ALA A 208 1.89 30.28 -0.92
N MET A 209 1.77 29.24 -1.75
CA MET A 209 1.01 28.02 -1.44
C MET A 209 1.69 27.22 -0.34
N ILE A 210 3.00 27.04 -0.38
CA ILE A 210 3.77 26.36 0.68
C ILE A 210 3.67 27.16 1.97
N GLU A 211 3.81 28.48 1.91
CA GLU A 211 3.66 29.37 3.05
C GLU A 211 2.24 29.33 3.59
N ARG A 212 1.22 29.33 2.72
CA ARG A 212 -0.18 29.17 3.11
C ARG A 212 -0.41 27.80 3.73
N LEU A 213 0.09 26.72 3.14
CA LEU A 213 -0.01 25.37 3.68
C LEU A 213 0.72 25.25 5.02
N LYS A 214 1.82 25.99 5.24
CA LYS A 214 2.55 26.05 6.51
C LYS A 214 1.88 26.96 7.56
N SER A 215 1.08 27.93 7.12
CA SER A 215 0.35 28.84 8.03
C SER A 215 -0.74 28.12 8.83
N ASP A 216 -1.07 28.65 10.00
CA ASP A 216 -2.11 28.10 10.89
C ASP A 216 -3.46 27.95 10.18
N ASP A 217 -3.85 28.94 9.38
CA ASP A 217 -5.07 28.90 8.58
C ASP A 217 -5.08 27.78 7.53
N GLY A 218 -3.95 27.55 6.85
CA GLY A 218 -3.84 26.51 5.82
C GLY A 218 -3.77 25.13 6.45
N GLN A 219 -3.11 24.98 7.59
CA GLN A 219 -3.17 23.76 8.39
C GLN A 219 -4.61 23.49 8.86
N ALA A 220 -5.34 24.49 9.32
CA ALA A 220 -6.75 24.35 9.69
C ALA A 220 -7.65 23.98 8.50
N LEU A 221 -7.36 24.49 7.30
CA LEU A 221 -8.05 24.09 6.07
C LEU A 221 -7.76 22.64 5.68
N LEU A 222 -6.49 22.24 5.67
CA LEU A 222 -6.07 20.85 5.40
C LEU A 222 -6.71 19.89 6.40
N GLN A 223 -6.74 20.27 7.68
CA GLN A 223 -7.38 19.48 8.72
C GLN A 223 -8.86 19.25 8.41
N ARG A 224 -9.60 20.30 8.02
CA ARG A 224 -11.00 20.17 7.59
C ARG A 224 -11.17 19.29 6.36
N MET A 225 -10.31 19.44 5.36
CA MET A 225 -10.32 18.61 4.14
C MET A 225 -10.09 17.13 4.47
N ARG A 226 -9.12 16.81 5.34
CA ARG A 226 -8.84 15.44 5.78
C ARG A 226 -10.00 14.83 6.55
N ARG A 227 -10.58 15.57 7.51
CA ARG A 227 -11.78 15.10 8.23
C ARG A 227 -12.95 14.84 7.28
N HIS A 228 -13.16 15.73 6.31
CA HIS A 228 -14.20 15.54 5.30
C HIS A 228 -13.94 14.31 4.43
N ALA A 229 -12.70 14.12 3.96
CA ALA A 229 -12.30 12.95 3.19
C ALA A 229 -12.47 11.65 3.99
N LEU A 230 -12.05 11.62 5.25
CA LEU A 230 -12.21 10.44 6.11
C LEU A 230 -13.67 10.07 6.35
N ARG A 231 -14.53 11.06 6.57
CA ARG A 231 -15.98 10.83 6.66
C ARG A 231 -16.57 10.32 5.36
N ALA A 232 -16.10 10.82 4.22
CA ALA A 232 -16.53 10.32 2.92
C ALA A 232 -16.09 8.85 2.73
N ILE A 233 -14.82 8.52 3.00
CA ILE A 233 -14.27 7.16 2.92
C ILE A 233 -15.03 6.19 3.81
N ARG A 234 -15.40 6.62 5.02
CA ARG A 234 -16.20 5.83 5.97
C ARG A 234 -17.50 5.29 5.34
N GLU A 235 -18.11 6.06 4.45
CA GLU A 235 -19.37 5.71 3.81
C GLU A 235 -19.22 4.90 2.52
N VAL A 236 -17.99 4.73 2.01
CA VAL A 236 -17.71 3.95 0.80
C VAL A 236 -17.90 2.46 1.09
N LYS A 237 -18.45 1.71 0.11
CA LYS A 237 -18.52 0.25 0.18
C LYS A 237 -17.11 -0.33 0.10
N VAL A 238 -16.81 -1.34 0.92
CA VAL A 238 -15.49 -1.98 0.91
C VAL A 238 -15.17 -2.56 -0.46
N ALA A 239 -16.16 -3.15 -1.14
CA ALA A 239 -16.00 -3.69 -2.50
C ALA A 239 -15.58 -2.61 -3.52
N ASP A 240 -16.12 -1.40 -3.44
CA ASP A 240 -15.76 -0.31 -4.35
C ASP A 240 -14.32 0.14 -4.10
N MET A 241 -13.93 0.28 -2.84
CA MET A 241 -12.54 0.61 -2.48
C MET A 241 -11.56 -0.50 -2.90
N MET A 242 -11.96 -1.78 -2.80
CA MET A 242 -11.14 -2.89 -3.29
C MET A 242 -11.00 -2.85 -4.82
N ARG A 243 -12.07 -2.56 -5.57
CA ARG A 243 -11.99 -2.39 -7.02
C ARG A 243 -11.05 -1.24 -7.43
N ASP A 244 -11.10 -0.12 -6.72
CA ASP A 244 -10.22 1.02 -6.99
C ASP A 244 -8.73 0.68 -6.74
N VAL A 245 -8.46 -0.22 -5.79
CA VAL A 245 -7.11 -0.70 -5.48
C VAL A 245 -6.67 -1.82 -6.43
N GLU A 246 -7.57 -2.43 -7.21
CA GLU A 246 -7.27 -3.55 -8.10
C GLU A 246 -6.22 -3.19 -9.14
N ASP A 247 -6.30 -2.00 -9.75
CA ASP A 247 -5.32 -1.56 -10.75
C ASP A 247 -3.92 -1.46 -10.13
N VAL A 248 -3.83 -0.93 -8.91
CA VAL A 248 -2.57 -0.83 -8.15
C VAL A 248 -2.09 -2.22 -7.74
N ARG A 249 -2.99 -3.11 -7.32
CA ARG A 249 -2.68 -4.49 -6.93
C ARG A 249 -2.16 -5.28 -8.13
N SER A 250 -2.83 -5.22 -9.28
CA SER A 250 -2.43 -5.93 -10.49
C SER A 250 -1.05 -5.48 -10.95
N MET A 251 -0.81 -4.17 -10.98
CA MET A 251 0.51 -3.62 -11.27
C MET A 251 1.56 -4.07 -10.24
N ALA A 252 1.23 -4.06 -8.95
CA ALA A 252 2.12 -4.53 -7.90
C ALA A 252 2.39 -6.04 -8.02
N ALA A 253 1.40 -6.84 -8.38
CA ALA A 253 1.51 -8.29 -8.59
C ALA A 253 2.41 -8.63 -9.80
N GLU A 254 2.32 -7.86 -10.89
CA GLU A 254 3.22 -7.99 -12.03
C GLU A 254 4.67 -7.64 -11.67
N LEU A 255 4.86 -6.59 -10.87
CA LEU A 255 6.19 -6.12 -10.47
C LEU A 255 6.80 -6.92 -9.31
N ALA A 256 5.97 -7.52 -8.46
CA ALA A 256 6.41 -8.17 -7.22
C ALA A 256 7.45 -9.27 -7.46
N PRO A 257 7.30 -10.21 -8.41
CA PRO A 257 8.31 -11.24 -8.66
C PRO A 257 9.68 -10.67 -9.01
N ASP A 258 9.73 -9.59 -9.81
CA ASP A 258 10.98 -8.96 -10.22
C ASP A 258 11.62 -8.16 -9.07
N VAL A 259 10.82 -7.40 -8.32
CA VAL A 259 11.26 -6.66 -7.14
C VAL A 259 11.75 -7.62 -6.06
N LEU A 260 11.01 -8.70 -5.78
CA LEU A 260 11.41 -9.72 -4.82
C LEU A 260 12.64 -10.47 -5.30
N ARG A 261 12.74 -10.85 -6.59
CA ARG A 261 13.96 -11.49 -7.15
C ARG A 261 15.17 -10.57 -7.06
N HIS A 262 15.01 -9.27 -7.32
CA HIS A 262 16.09 -8.30 -7.17
C HIS A 262 16.54 -8.18 -5.72
N ASN A 263 15.60 -8.02 -4.78
CA ASN A 263 15.91 -7.84 -3.37
C ASN A 263 16.37 -9.12 -2.67
N ALA A 264 15.86 -10.29 -3.06
CA ALA A 264 16.28 -11.60 -2.52
C ALA A 264 17.74 -11.93 -2.86
N ARG A 265 18.27 -11.36 -3.96
CA ARG A 265 19.71 -11.40 -4.29
C ARG A 265 20.54 -10.41 -3.47
N GLY A 266 19.89 -9.43 -2.86
CA GLY A 266 20.53 -8.45 -1.99
C GLY A 266 20.88 -9.06 -0.65
N GLU A 267 22.17 -9.05 -0.31
CA GLU A 267 22.66 -9.49 1.00
C GLU A 267 21.96 -8.75 2.15
N ALA A 268 21.59 -7.48 1.94
CA ALA A 268 20.88 -6.67 2.92
C ALA A 268 19.50 -7.23 3.29
N LEU A 269 18.67 -7.66 2.33
CA LEU A 269 17.35 -8.21 2.64
C LEU A 269 17.49 -9.58 3.30
N SER A 270 18.33 -10.46 2.75
CA SER A 270 18.57 -11.79 3.34
C SER A 270 19.05 -11.68 4.78
N LYS A 271 20.03 -10.80 5.04
CA LYS A 271 20.52 -10.53 6.38
C LYS A 271 19.46 -9.91 7.28
N ALA A 272 18.65 -8.98 6.78
CA ALA A 272 17.56 -8.38 7.56
C ALA A 272 16.50 -9.41 7.96
N VAL A 273 16.05 -10.26 7.02
CA VAL A 273 15.09 -11.33 7.30
C VAL A 273 15.66 -12.32 8.31
N LEU A 274 16.91 -12.75 8.15
CA LEU A 274 17.55 -13.66 9.09
C LEU A 274 17.75 -13.03 10.48
N LEU A 275 18.11 -11.74 10.55
CA LEU A 275 18.24 -11.03 11.81
C LEU A 275 16.90 -10.89 12.53
N GLU A 276 15.83 -10.55 11.80
CA GLU A 276 14.50 -10.41 12.40
C GLU A 276 13.97 -11.76 12.90
N VAL A 277 14.15 -12.82 12.09
CA VAL A 277 13.79 -14.18 12.47
C VAL A 277 14.58 -14.66 13.69
N SER A 278 15.88 -14.35 13.75
CA SER A 278 16.73 -14.67 14.91
C SER A 278 16.30 -13.88 16.15
N ALA A 279 16.00 -12.58 16.00
CA ALA A 279 15.58 -11.73 17.11
C ALA A 279 14.23 -12.17 17.68
N PHE A 280 13.31 -12.60 16.81
CA PHE A 280 12.05 -13.19 17.22
C PHE A 280 12.27 -14.46 18.05
N LEU A 281 13.20 -15.34 17.65
CA LEU A 281 13.53 -16.55 18.42
C LEU A 281 14.23 -16.27 19.74
N ASP A 282 15.19 -15.35 19.76
CA ASP A 282 15.87 -14.98 21.00
C ASP A 282 14.86 -14.47 22.05
N HIS A 283 13.71 -13.96 21.59
CA HIS A 283 12.63 -13.48 22.44
C HIS A 283 11.58 -14.57 22.77
N GLU A 284 11.10 -15.28 21.75
CA GLU A 284 9.90 -16.14 21.82
C GLU A 284 10.22 -17.65 21.71
N GLY A 285 11.43 -18.01 21.28
CA GLY A 285 11.82 -19.38 20.91
C GLY A 285 11.74 -20.40 22.04
N ALA A 286 12.05 -19.97 23.27
CA ALA A 286 11.98 -20.80 24.46
C ALA A 286 10.54 -21.03 24.99
N ARG A 287 9.56 -20.29 24.47
CA ARG A 287 8.17 -20.40 24.89
C ARG A 287 7.49 -21.59 24.20
N PRO A 288 6.59 -22.31 24.89
CA PRO A 288 5.75 -23.31 24.26
C PRO A 288 4.91 -22.70 23.14
N LEU A 289 4.71 -23.45 22.05
CA LEU A 289 3.83 -23.03 20.96
C LEU A 289 2.38 -22.82 21.44
N SER A 290 1.92 -23.57 22.44
CA SER A 290 0.61 -23.39 23.07
C SER A 290 0.41 -21.96 23.60
N GLU A 291 1.42 -21.40 24.28
CA GLU A 291 1.38 -20.05 24.85
C GLU A 291 1.26 -18.97 23.75
N LEU A 292 2.04 -19.11 22.67
CA LEU A 292 2.01 -18.17 21.54
C LEU A 292 0.65 -18.20 20.80
N LEU A 293 0.04 -19.38 20.68
CA LEU A 293 -1.27 -19.53 20.06
C LEU A 293 -2.41 -19.03 20.96
N GLU A 294 -2.25 -19.08 22.28
CA GLU A 294 -3.20 -18.51 23.23
C GLU A 294 -3.21 -16.98 23.16
N GLU A 295 -2.05 -16.34 23.07
CA GLU A 295 -1.96 -14.87 22.93
C GLU A 295 -2.62 -14.33 21.67
N THR A 296 -2.56 -15.12 20.59
CA THR A 296 -3.19 -14.78 19.31
C THR A 296 -4.68 -15.14 19.28
N GLY A 297 -5.19 -15.81 20.31
CA GLY A 297 -6.59 -16.18 20.44
C GLY A 297 -7.05 -17.29 19.49
N VAL A 298 -6.13 -18.09 18.95
CA VAL A 298 -6.42 -19.15 17.96
C VAL A 298 -5.99 -20.55 18.41
N SER A 299 -5.60 -20.71 19.68
CA SER A 299 -5.09 -21.99 20.23
C SER A 299 -6.06 -23.15 20.04
N THR A 300 -7.35 -22.95 20.36
CA THR A 300 -8.36 -24.03 20.29
C THR A 300 -8.59 -24.47 18.84
N GLU A 301 -8.80 -23.52 17.94
CA GLU A 301 -9.05 -23.76 16.52
C GLU A 301 -7.85 -24.42 15.85
N THR A 302 -6.64 -23.95 16.18
CA THR A 302 -5.39 -24.50 15.65
C THR A 302 -5.18 -25.93 16.12
N ARG A 303 -5.38 -26.19 17.42
CA ARG A 303 -5.28 -27.52 18.01
C ARG A 303 -6.27 -28.49 17.36
N GLU A 304 -7.54 -28.11 17.23
CA GLU A 304 -8.55 -28.96 16.60
C GLU A 304 -8.23 -29.28 15.15
N ALA A 305 -7.79 -28.28 14.38
CA ALA A 305 -7.37 -28.46 12.99
C ALA A 305 -6.14 -29.38 12.88
N MET A 306 -5.15 -29.24 13.77
CA MET A 306 -3.98 -30.12 13.84
C MET A 306 -4.35 -31.55 14.18
N ILE A 307 -5.29 -31.78 15.10
CA ILE A 307 -5.80 -33.11 15.44
C ILE A 307 -6.48 -33.76 14.25
N GLU A 308 -7.39 -33.04 13.58
CA GLU A 308 -8.07 -33.54 12.39
C GLU A 308 -7.09 -33.87 11.25
N ARG A 309 -6.09 -33.01 11.05
CA ARG A 309 -5.05 -33.23 10.03
C ARG A 309 -4.15 -34.40 10.40
N GLY A 310 -3.71 -34.48 11.66
CA GLY A 310 -2.89 -35.55 12.20
C GLY A 310 -3.58 -36.91 12.12
N GLN A 311 -4.88 -36.97 12.43
CA GLN A 311 -5.70 -38.17 12.24
C GLN A 311 -5.70 -38.63 10.78
N ARG A 312 -5.93 -37.72 9.82
CA ARG A 312 -5.91 -38.05 8.38
C ARG A 312 -4.54 -38.54 7.90
N ILE A 313 -3.46 -37.90 8.37
CA ILE A 313 -2.09 -38.32 8.06
C ILE A 313 -1.82 -39.71 8.63
N ALA A 314 -2.19 -39.95 9.89
CA ALA A 314 -2.02 -41.24 10.54
C ALA A 314 -2.80 -42.35 9.80
N GLN A 315 -4.05 -42.10 9.42
CA GLN A 315 -4.85 -43.04 8.61
C GLN A 315 -4.15 -43.38 7.29
N HIS A 316 -3.62 -42.36 6.60
CA HIS A 316 -2.92 -42.54 5.34
C HIS A 316 -1.61 -43.35 5.51
N LEU A 317 -0.79 -42.99 6.51
CA LEU A 317 0.46 -43.68 6.80
C LEU A 317 0.22 -45.13 7.21
N LEU A 318 -0.72 -45.38 8.12
CA LEU A 318 -1.05 -46.73 8.57
C LEU A 318 -1.72 -47.57 7.48
N GLY A 319 -2.33 -46.95 6.46
CA GLY A 319 -2.82 -47.65 5.28
C GLY A 319 -1.72 -48.04 4.29
N HIS A 320 -0.51 -47.47 4.41
CA HIS A 320 0.59 -47.72 3.49
C HIS A 320 1.37 -48.99 3.86
N SER A 321 1.58 -49.89 2.89
CA SER A 321 2.20 -51.20 3.12
C SER A 321 3.59 -51.12 3.76
N ALA A 322 4.44 -50.20 3.29
CA ALA A 322 5.79 -50.01 3.83
C ALA A 322 5.80 -49.65 5.33
N VAL A 323 4.85 -48.83 5.79
CA VAL A 323 4.74 -48.45 7.21
C VAL A 323 4.26 -49.65 8.03
N ARG A 324 3.30 -50.43 7.50
CA ARG A 324 2.82 -51.64 8.16
C ARG A 324 3.92 -52.69 8.33
N ASP A 325 4.74 -52.87 7.29
CA ASP A 325 5.87 -53.80 7.33
C ASP A 325 6.92 -53.35 8.35
N PHE A 326 7.26 -52.06 8.38
CA PHE A 326 8.15 -51.49 9.40
C PHE A 326 7.61 -51.68 10.84
N LEU A 327 6.31 -51.41 11.06
CA LEU A 327 5.69 -51.64 12.38
C LEU A 327 5.67 -53.13 12.76
N ALA A 328 5.53 -54.03 11.78
CA ALA A 328 5.60 -55.46 12.02
C ALA A 328 7.01 -55.92 12.40
N GLU A 329 8.03 -55.35 11.77
CA GLU A 329 9.44 -55.57 12.11
C GLU A 329 9.75 -55.06 13.53
N LEU A 330 9.33 -53.85 13.88
CA LEU A 330 9.47 -53.29 15.22
C LEU A 330 8.76 -54.15 16.29
N ALA A 331 7.55 -54.63 16.01
CA ALA A 331 6.79 -55.47 16.93
C ALA A 331 7.31 -56.91 17.06
N ALA A 332 8.23 -57.31 16.17
CA ALA A 332 8.91 -58.58 16.16
C ALA A 332 10.36 -58.50 16.68
N ALA A 333 10.93 -57.30 16.78
CA ALA A 333 12.24 -57.08 17.36
C ALA A 333 12.26 -57.61 18.82
N PRO A 334 13.26 -58.42 19.20
CA PRO A 334 13.42 -58.82 20.59
C PRO A 334 13.62 -57.55 21.42
N SER A 335 12.84 -57.42 22.49
CA SER A 335 13.10 -56.42 23.52
C SER A 335 14.42 -56.81 24.19
N ASP A 336 15.52 -56.20 23.74
CA ASP A 336 16.80 -56.26 24.43
C ASP A 336 16.61 -55.55 25.78
N GLU A 337 16.31 -56.33 26.83
CA GLU A 337 16.49 -55.95 28.23
C GLU A 337 17.98 -55.98 28.61
#